data_AF-A0A950CDT9-F1
#
_entry.id   AF-A0A950CDT9-F1
#
_cell.length_a   1.000
_cell.length_b   1.000
_cell.length_c   1.000
_cell.angle_alpha   90.00
_cell.angle_beta   90.00
_cell.angle_gamma   90.00
#
_symmetry.space_group_name_H-M   'P 1'
#
loop_
_entity.id
_entity.type
_entity.pdbx_description
1 polymer ?
#
loop_
_entity_poly.entity_id
_entity_poly.type
_entity_poly.pdbx_seq_one_letter_code
_entity_poly.pdbx_strand_id
1 'polypeptide(L)' 'MATIIVRGLPDALHERLKAQAKRNRRSLTKEAVTLIERHLDQSPPPPKLPPPLRLKAGPVTIKQIEAAIAKGRD' A
#
# COMPACT_ATOMS: atom_id res chain seq x y z
N MET A 1 -13.28 -17.07 -16.49
CA MET A 1 -13.18 -15.69 -15.94
C MET A 1 -14.57 -15.11 -15.91
N ALA A 2 -14.94 -14.42 -14.82
CA ALA A 2 -16.22 -13.73 -14.74
C ALA A 2 -16.10 -12.30 -15.28
N THR A 3 -17.15 -11.80 -15.92
CA THR A 3 -17.25 -10.42 -16.41
C THR A 3 -18.27 -9.67 -15.57
N ILE A 4 -17.89 -8.48 -15.09
CA ILE A 4 -18.79 -7.59 -14.34
C ILE A 4 -19.11 -6.39 -15.22
N ILE A 5 -20.40 -6.11 -15.40
CA ILE A 5 -20.90 -4.93 -16.13
C ILE A 5 -21.66 -4.06 -15.15
N VAL A 6 -21.18 -2.83 -14.95
CA VAL A 6 -21.86 -1.82 -14.12
C VAL A 6 -22.57 -0.85 -15.05
N ARG A 7 -23.90 -0.83 -15.02
CA ARG A 7 -24.72 0.09 -15.83
C ARG A 7 -25.12 1.31 -14.99
N GLY A 8 -25.12 2.48 -15.63
CA GLY A 8 -25.55 3.74 -14.99
C GLY A 8 -24.59 4.23 -13.89
N LEU A 9 -23.28 4.02 -14.06
CA LEU A 9 -22.29 4.57 -13.13
C LEU A 9 -22.35 6.12 -13.20
N PRO A 10 -22.60 6.82 -12.07
CA PRO A 10 -22.64 8.27 -12.09
C PRO A 10 -21.33 8.88 -12.60
N ASP A 11 -21.41 9.90 -13.46
CA ASP A 11 -20.22 10.50 -14.10
C ASP A 11 -19.20 10.99 -13.07
N ALA A 12 -19.68 11.62 -11.98
CA ALA A 12 -18.83 12.07 -10.90
C ALA A 12 -18.06 10.90 -10.23
N LEU A 13 -18.66 9.72 -10.13
CA LEU A 13 -18.01 8.53 -9.59
C LEU A 13 -17.01 7.95 -10.59
N HIS A 14 -17.35 7.92 -11.87
CA HIS A 14 -16.45 7.49 -12.94
C HIS A 14 -15.17 8.36 -12.98
N GLU A 15 -15.30 9.68 -12.90
CA GLU A 15 -14.16 10.59 -12.91
C GLU A 15 -13.28 10.44 -11.66
N ARG A 16 -13.87 10.25 -10.48
CA ARG A 16 -13.12 9.94 -9.26
C ARG A 16 -12.33 8.64 -9.39
N LEU A 17 -12.95 7.60 -9.96
CA LEU A 17 -12.30 6.31 -10.19
C LEU A 17 -11.12 6.46 -11.16
N LYS A 18 -11.29 7.23 -12.23
CA LYS A 18 -10.24 7.52 -13.22
C LYS A 18 -9.07 8.30 -12.62
N ALA A 19 -9.35 9.31 -11.79
CA ALA A 19 -8.33 10.07 -11.08
C ALA A 19 -7.52 9.17 -10.12
N GLN A 20 -8.20 8.30 -9.38
CA GLN A 20 -7.58 7.35 -8.46
C GLN A 20 -6.71 6.32 -9.21
N ALA A 21 -7.21 5.77 -10.32
CA ALA A 21 -6.46 4.85 -11.18
C ALA A 21 -5.17 5.49 -11.71
N LYS A 22 -5.24 6.75 -12.18
CA LYS A 22 -4.07 7.52 -12.63
C LYS A 22 -3.05 7.70 -11.51
N ARG A 23 -3.49 8.09 -10.31
CA ARG A 23 -2.62 8.25 -9.12
C ARG A 23 -1.89 6.96 -8.76
N ASN A 24 -2.58 5.82 -8.85
CA ASN A 24 -2.02 4.51 -8.53
C ASN A 24 -1.25 3.87 -9.70
N ARG A 25 -1.15 4.54 -10.86
CA ARG A 25 -0.56 4.03 -12.10
C ARG A 25 -1.16 2.69 -12.55
N ARG A 26 -2.50 2.61 -12.49
CA ARG A 26 -3.28 1.41 -12.83
C ARG A 26 -4.32 1.74 -13.90
N SER A 27 -4.76 0.72 -14.63
CA SER A 27 -5.94 0.83 -15.48
C SER A 27 -7.20 0.98 -14.63
N LEU A 28 -8.26 1.56 -15.20
CA LEU A 28 -9.55 1.73 -14.54
C LEU A 28 -10.10 0.38 -14.03
N THR A 29 -10.03 -0.65 -14.87
CA THR A 29 -10.47 -2.02 -14.53
C THR A 29 -9.68 -2.58 -13.36
N LYS A 30 -8.35 -2.41 -13.33
CA LYS A 30 -7.52 -2.91 -12.22
C LYS A 30 -7.79 -2.16 -10.93
N GLU A 31 -8.09 -0.86 -11.01
CA GLU A 31 -8.52 -0.08 -9.84
C GLU A 31 -9.88 -0.56 -9.32
N ALA A 32 -10.85 -0.80 -10.20
CA ALA A 32 -12.15 -1.34 -9.82
C ALA A 32 -12.04 -2.70 -9.12
N VAL A 33 -11.24 -3.62 -9.68
CA VAL A 33 -10.96 -4.92 -9.04
C VAL A 33 -10.29 -4.73 -7.68
N THR A 34 -9.29 -3.85 -7.57
CA THR A 34 -8.61 -3.58 -6.29
C THR A 34 -9.60 -3.06 -5.23
N LEU A 35 -10.53 -2.21 -5.62
CA LEU A 35 -11.54 -1.68 -4.70
C LEU A 35 -12.51 -2.77 -4.23
N ILE A 36 -12.93 -3.66 -5.13
CA ILE A 36 -13.77 -4.81 -4.80
C ILE A 36 -13.02 -5.73 -3.83
N GLU A 37 -11.78 -6.10 -4.17
CA GLU A 37 -10.92 -6.93 -3.30
C GLU A 37 -10.79 -6.32 -1.91
N ARG A 38 -10.48 -5.02 -1.81
CA ARG A 38 -10.33 -4.33 -0.51
C ARG A 38 -11.60 -4.38 0.35
N HIS A 39 -12.79 -4.33 -0.25
CA HIS A 39 -14.05 -4.35 0.50
C HIS A 39 -14.54 -5.76 0.82
N LEU A 40 -14.16 -6.75 0.00
CA LEU A 40 -14.45 -8.16 0.25
C LEU A 40 -13.41 -8.82 1.15
N ASP A 41 -12.22 -8.25 1.27
CA ASP A 41 -11.18 -8.72 2.17
C ASP A 41 -11.63 -8.49 3.62
N GLN A 42 -12.18 -9.55 4.20
CA GLN A 42 -12.55 -9.64 5.61
C GLN A 42 -11.36 -10.05 6.49
N SER A 43 -10.13 -10.01 5.96
CA SER A 43 -8.95 -10.28 6.77
C SER A 43 -9.01 -9.43 8.03
N PRO A 44 -8.76 -10.04 9.21
CA PRO A 44 -8.76 -9.29 10.46
C PRO A 44 -7.81 -8.10 10.32
N PRO A 45 -8.16 -6.94 10.90
CA PRO A 45 -7.31 -5.76 10.81
C PRO A 45 -5.89 -6.13 11.27
N PRO A 46 -4.86 -5.51 10.68
CA PRO A 46 -3.48 -5.82 11.04
C PRO A 46 -3.35 -5.72 12.57
N PRO A 47 -2.63 -6.67 13.20
CA PRO A 47 -2.47 -6.67 14.64
C PRO A 47 -1.92 -5.31 15.08
N LYS A 48 -2.39 -4.81 16.23
CA LYS A 48 -1.83 -3.60 16.82
C LYS A 48 -0.35 -3.83 17.05
N LEU A 49 0.47 -3.19 16.21
CA LEU A 49 1.91 -3.27 16.35
C LEU A 49 2.30 -2.59 17.68
N PRO A 50 3.30 -3.12 18.41
CA PRO A 50 3.86 -2.41 19.53
C PRO A 50 4.40 -1.04 19.03
N PRO A 51 4.44 -0.02 19.90
CA PRO A 51 5.00 1.27 19.53
C PRO A 51 6.43 1.10 19.01
N PRO A 52 6.87 1.92 18.04
CA PRO A 52 8.22 1.84 17.48
C PRO A 52 9.28 1.88 18.60
N LEU A 53 10.26 0.98 18.52
CA LEU A 53 11.38 0.95 19.47
C LEU A 53 12.16 2.26 19.36
N ARG A 54 12.12 3.07 20.42
CA ARG A 54 12.95 4.27 20.53
C ARG A 54 14.36 3.85 20.97
N LEU A 55 15.29 3.87 20.03
CA LEU A 55 16.70 3.62 20.31
C LEU A 55 17.26 4.77 21.17
N LYS A 56 18.00 4.44 22.22
CA LYS A 56 18.63 5.43 23.12
C LYS A 56 19.55 6.41 22.38
N ALA A 57 20.20 5.94 21.31
CA ALA A 57 21.16 6.72 20.53
C ALA A 57 20.52 7.47 19.34
N GLY A 58 19.19 7.50 19.23
CA GLY A 58 18.49 8.10 18.10
C GLY A 58 18.40 7.20 16.87
N PRO A 59 17.98 7.74 15.71
CA PRO A 59 17.84 6.97 14.48
C PRO A 59 19.18 6.39 14.01
N VAL A 60 19.18 5.15 13.54
CA VAL A 60 20.37 4.53 12.96
C VAL A 60 20.78 5.30 11.71
N THR A 61 22.03 5.77 11.68
CA THR A 61 22.58 6.51 10.54
C THR A 61 23.24 5.57 9.54
N ILE A 62 23.29 5.97 8.27
CA ILE A 62 23.97 5.19 7.20
C ILE A 62 25.41 4.85 7.60
N LYS A 63 26.14 5.80 8.20
CA LYS A 63 27.52 5.58 8.66
C LYS A 63 27.65 4.46 9.69
N GLN A 64 26.69 4.34 10.61
CA GLN A 64 26.68 3.27 11.62
C GLN A 64 26.40 1.91 10.98
N ILE A 65 25.56 1.86 9.95
CA ILE A 65 25.26 0.63 9.20
C ILE A 65 26.51 0.16 8.46
N GLU A 66 27.17 1.06 7.72
CA GLU A 66 28.39 0.75 6.97
C GLU A 66 29.52 0.26 7.90
N ALA A 67 29.73 0.93 9.03
CA ALA A 67 30.73 0.52 10.02
C ALA A 67 30.44 -0.86 10.63
N ALA A 68 29.17 -1.18 10.90
CA ALA A 68 28.78 -2.49 11.41
C ALA A 68 28.97 -3.60 10.37
N ILE A 69 28.68 -3.33 9.10
CA ILE A 69 28.92 -4.27 7.99
C ILE A 69 30.42 -4.56 7.85
N ALA A 70 31.26 -3.52 7.87
CA ALA A 70 32.71 -3.68 7.77
C ALA A 70 33.25 -4.54 8.93
N LYS A 71 32.85 -4.22 10.16
CA LYS A 71 33.27 -4.98 11.36
C LYS A 71 32.88 -6.45 11.33
N GLY A 72 31.77 -6.82 10.70
CA GLY A 72 31.32 -8.21 10.60
C GLY A 72 31.98 -9.00 9.46
N ARG A 73 32.77 -8.35 8.58
CA ARG A 73 33.51 -8.99 7.50
C ARG A 73 34.97 -9.29 7.85
N ASP A 74 35.49 -8.66 8.89
CA ASP A 74 36.78 -8.98 9.53
C ASP A 74 36.62 -10.20 10.46
#